data_AF-A0A106QBJ5-F1
#
_entry.id   AF-A0A106QBJ5-F1
#
_cell.length_a   1.000
_cell.length_b   1.000
_cell.length_c   1.000
_cell.angle_alpha   90.00
_cell.angle_beta   90.00
_cell.angle_gamma   90.00
#
_symmetry.space_group_name_H-M   'P 1'
#
loop_
_entity.id
_entity.type
_entity.pdbx_description
1 polymer ?
#
loop_
_entity_poly.entity_id
_entity_poly.type
_entity_poly.pdbx_seq_one_letter_code
_entity_poly.pdbx_strand_id
1 'polypeptide(L)'
;MLAQPVDEKGFSMTNINTPFKEYSNPLYESVEPEDWTSGLCCLFANALHERFDLPMRALLVRSKHDGSKTLVHAFGALPGNQMVDALGIRSEADLMTAYGDYSERDWRVLHGALPHEEFDVVIEDVTLGNLWALNPEDHEATNAAHAYIVSRPDLFGSLAMQGQ
;
A
#
# COMPACT_ATOMS: atom_id res chain seq x y z
N MET A 1 4.95 -43.11 -20.34
CA MET A 1 4.50 -42.03 -19.44
C MET A 1 5.66 -41.70 -18.53
N LEU A 2 6.27 -40.53 -18.67
CA LEU A 2 7.36 -40.09 -17.80
C LEU A 2 6.75 -39.32 -16.63
N ALA A 3 7.02 -39.76 -15.40
CA ALA A 3 6.58 -39.09 -14.18
C ALA A 3 7.35 -37.77 -13.98
N GLN A 4 6.66 -36.75 -13.51
CA GLN A 4 7.26 -35.44 -13.19
C GLN A 4 8.10 -35.52 -11.89
N PRO A 5 9.19 -34.75 -11.79
CA PRO A 5 10.03 -34.74 -10.58
C PRO A 5 9.33 -34.01 -9.43
N VAL A 6 9.33 -34.64 -8.26
CA VAL A 6 8.90 -34.07 -6.97
C VAL A 6 10.12 -33.90 -6.06
N ASP A 7 10.12 -32.88 -5.21
CA ASP A 7 11.20 -32.68 -4.24
C ASP A 7 11.09 -33.63 -3.03
N GLU A 8 12.12 -33.65 -2.17
CA GLU A 8 12.22 -34.56 -1.00
C GLU A 8 11.13 -34.34 0.06
N LYS A 9 10.24 -33.34 -0.12
CA LYS A 9 9.08 -33.07 0.73
C LYS A 9 7.74 -33.37 0.06
N GLY A 10 7.76 -33.91 -1.17
CA GLY A 10 6.56 -34.29 -1.90
C GLY A 10 5.72 -33.11 -2.40
N PHE A 11 6.31 -31.90 -2.49
CA PHE A 11 5.61 -30.75 -3.08
C PHE A 11 5.79 -30.76 -4.60
N SER A 12 4.66 -30.75 -5.32
CA SER A 12 4.64 -30.60 -6.77
C SER A 12 5.10 -29.19 -7.14
N MET A 13 6.20 -29.06 -7.88
CA MET A 13 6.69 -27.79 -8.44
C MET A 13 5.85 -27.31 -9.64
N THR A 14 4.52 -27.27 -9.49
CA THR A 14 3.60 -26.84 -10.55
C THR A 14 2.46 -26.01 -9.95
N ASN A 15 2.62 -24.68 -9.94
CA ASN A 15 1.67 -23.72 -10.54
C ASN A 15 1.95 -22.30 -10.03
N ILE A 16 2.92 -21.62 -10.67
CA ILE A 16 3.08 -20.16 -10.60
C ILE A 16 2.08 -19.44 -11.55
N ASN A 17 1.08 -20.17 -12.05
CA ASN A 17 0.12 -19.74 -13.06
C ASN A 17 -1.32 -20.07 -12.62
N THR A 18 -1.60 -19.97 -11.32
CA THR A 18 -3.01 -19.96 -10.88
C THR A 18 -3.57 -18.60 -11.27
N PRO A 19 -4.50 -18.49 -12.24
CA PRO A 19 -5.12 -17.21 -12.54
C PRO A 19 -5.77 -16.69 -11.26
N PHE A 20 -5.51 -15.41 -10.93
CA PHE A 20 -6.17 -14.74 -9.83
C PHE A 20 -7.67 -15.01 -9.94
N LYS A 21 -8.26 -15.51 -8.85
CA LYS A 21 -9.67 -15.86 -8.81
C LYS A 21 -10.47 -14.58 -9.05
N GLU A 22 -11.15 -14.51 -10.19
CA GLU A 22 -12.03 -13.40 -10.54
C GLU A 22 -13.06 -13.24 -9.41
N TYR A 23 -13.06 -12.07 -8.76
CA TYR A 23 -13.83 -11.85 -7.54
C TYR A 23 -14.89 -10.78 -7.75
N SER A 24 -16.11 -11.11 -7.35
CA SER A 24 -17.29 -10.27 -7.33
C SER A 24 -17.72 -10.10 -5.86
N ASN A 25 -17.00 -9.27 -5.10
CA ASN A 25 -17.47 -8.83 -3.79
C ASN A 25 -18.15 -7.45 -3.98
N PRO A 26 -19.48 -7.34 -3.81
CA PRO A 26 -20.22 -6.10 -4.05
C PRO A 26 -19.78 -4.92 -3.19
N LEU A 27 -19.10 -5.15 -2.05
CA LEU A 27 -18.51 -4.08 -1.22
C LEU A 27 -17.34 -3.38 -1.92
N TYR A 28 -16.69 -4.06 -2.88
CA TYR A 28 -15.52 -3.55 -3.60
C TYR A 28 -15.76 -3.35 -5.09
N GLU A 29 -16.98 -3.60 -5.58
CA GLU A 29 -17.40 -3.23 -6.93
C GLU A 29 -17.62 -1.70 -7.08
N SER A 30 -17.65 -0.98 -5.95
CA SER A 30 -17.84 0.48 -5.86
C SER A 30 -16.82 1.17 -4.95
N VAL A 31 -15.58 0.66 -4.84
CA VAL A 31 -14.54 1.35 -4.06
C VAL A 31 -14.20 2.65 -4.79
N GLU A 32 -14.69 3.76 -4.26
CA GLU A 32 -14.30 5.07 -4.75
C GLU A 32 -12.87 5.36 -4.29
N PRO A 33 -12.10 6.21 -5.00
CA PRO A 33 -10.72 6.52 -4.61
C PRO A 33 -10.55 6.88 -3.12
N GLU A 34 -11.55 7.54 -2.54
CA GLU A 34 -11.58 7.98 -1.15
C GLU A 34 -11.63 6.83 -0.14
N ASP A 35 -12.17 5.67 -0.53
CA ASP A 35 -12.24 4.48 0.34
C ASP A 35 -10.85 3.86 0.56
N TRP A 36 -9.86 4.15 -0.30
CA TRP A 36 -8.47 3.75 -0.10
C TRP A 36 -7.72 4.60 0.94
N THR A 37 -8.36 5.65 1.44
CA THR A 37 -7.84 6.44 2.56
C THR A 37 -8.34 5.85 3.88
N SER A 38 -7.58 5.94 4.98
CA SER A 38 -7.88 5.32 6.29
C SER A 38 -7.44 3.86 6.46
N GLY A 39 -6.18 3.56 6.10
CA GLY A 39 -5.54 2.28 6.41
C GLY A 39 -5.58 1.25 5.28
N LEU A 40 -6.51 1.35 4.33
CA LEU A 40 -6.51 0.52 3.13
C LEU A 40 -5.36 0.88 2.15
N CYS A 41 -4.79 2.08 2.26
CA CYS A 41 -3.63 2.52 1.50
C CYS A 41 -2.40 1.62 1.70
N CYS A 42 -2.23 0.95 2.85
CA CYS A 42 -1.12 0.02 3.05
C CYS A 42 -1.28 -1.25 2.23
N LEU A 43 -2.52 -1.74 2.09
CA LEU A 43 -2.86 -2.89 1.28
C LEU A 43 -2.73 -2.56 -0.21
N PHE A 44 -3.09 -1.33 -0.59
CA PHE A 44 -2.88 -0.84 -1.95
C PHE A 44 -1.41 -0.74 -2.32
N ALA A 45 -0.60 -0.13 -1.45
CA ALA A 45 0.85 -0.05 -1.63
C ALA A 45 1.48 -1.44 -1.71
N ASN A 46 0.97 -2.41 -0.94
CA ASN A 46 1.43 -3.80 -1.03
C ASN A 46 1.05 -4.44 -2.37
N ALA A 47 -0.17 -4.22 -2.86
CA ALA A 47 -0.57 -4.74 -4.17
C ALA A 47 0.28 -4.15 -5.30
N LEU A 48 0.65 -2.86 -5.22
CA LEU A 48 1.62 -2.24 -6.14
C LEU A 48 3.00 -2.90 -6.05
N HIS A 49 3.48 -3.17 -4.83
CA HIS A 49 4.74 -3.87 -4.61
C HIS A 49 4.72 -5.28 -5.22
N GLU A 50 3.71 -6.09 -4.89
CA GLU A 50 3.57 -7.47 -5.39
C GLU A 50 3.47 -7.54 -6.92
N ARG A 51 2.80 -6.57 -7.54
CA ARG A 51 2.51 -6.60 -8.97
C ARG A 51 3.61 -6.00 -9.84
N PHE A 52 4.30 -4.98 -9.34
CA PHE A 52 5.22 -4.17 -10.13
C PHE A 52 6.63 -4.08 -9.52
N ASP A 53 6.89 -4.78 -8.41
CA ASP A 53 8.13 -4.73 -7.64
C ASP A 53 8.51 -3.29 -7.20
N LEU A 54 7.49 -2.46 -6.94
CA LEU A 54 7.71 -1.09 -6.48
C LEU A 54 8.05 -1.09 -4.98
N PRO A 55 9.08 -0.34 -4.54
CA PRO A 55 9.31 -0.12 -3.13
C PRO A 55 8.11 0.52 -2.46
N MET A 56 7.76 0.09 -1.25
CA MET A 56 6.69 0.70 -0.47
C MET A 56 7.25 1.84 0.39
N ARG A 57 6.58 2.99 0.36
CA ARG A 57 6.87 4.13 1.23
C ARG A 57 5.60 4.63 1.91
N ALA A 58 5.76 5.30 3.04
CA ALA A 58 4.63 5.84 3.79
C ALA A 58 4.91 7.21 4.37
N LEU A 59 3.87 8.05 4.36
CA LEU A 59 3.75 9.24 5.19
C LEU A 59 3.36 8.82 6.61
N LEU A 60 4.16 9.26 7.58
CA LEU A 60 4.05 8.85 8.98
C LEU A 60 4.08 10.09 9.88
N VAL A 61 3.30 10.07 10.95
CA VAL A 61 3.53 10.95 12.11
C VAL A 61 4.39 10.19 13.10
N ARG A 62 5.51 10.77 13.51
CA ARG A 62 6.47 10.16 14.43
C ARG A 62 6.60 10.96 15.71
N SER A 63 6.39 10.32 16.86
CA SER A 63 6.69 10.90 18.17
C SER A 63 8.20 11.15 18.30
N LYS A 64 8.59 12.34 18.76
CA LYS A 64 9.98 12.62 19.13
C LYS A 64 10.38 12.04 20.47
N HIS A 65 9.40 11.70 21.31
CA HIS A 65 9.65 11.23 22.66
C HIS A 65 10.13 9.77 22.66
N ASP A 66 9.41 8.89 21.97
CA ASP A 66 9.68 7.45 21.96
C ASP A 66 9.91 6.86 20.56
N GLY A 67 9.78 7.67 19.50
CA GLY A 67 9.95 7.23 18.13
C GLY A 67 8.79 6.41 17.57
N SER A 68 7.68 6.29 18.31
CA SER A 68 6.45 5.63 17.83
C SER A 68 5.92 6.31 16.57
N LYS A 69 5.33 5.53 15.67
CA LYS A 69 4.91 5.98 14.34
C LYS A 69 3.46 5.62 14.12
N THR A 70 2.68 6.57 13.63
CA THR A 70 1.33 6.36 13.12
C THR A 70 1.32 6.50 11.61
N LEU A 71 0.76 5.49 10.94
CA LEU A 71 0.55 5.51 9.50
C LEU A 71 -0.48 6.57 9.12
N VAL A 72 -0.11 7.46 8.18
CA VAL A 72 -1.03 8.41 7.55
C VAL A 72 -1.45 7.88 6.20
N HIS A 73 -0.47 7.58 5.34
CA HIS A 73 -0.71 7.09 3.98
C HIS A 73 0.45 6.23 3.49
N ALA A 74 0.16 5.18 2.73
CA ALA A 74 1.17 4.33 2.11
C ALA A 74 0.98 4.31 0.59
N PHE A 75 2.10 4.18 -0.13
CA PHE A 75 2.12 4.28 -1.59
C PHE A 75 3.29 3.50 -2.20
N GLY A 76 3.22 3.26 -3.51
CA GLY A 76 4.33 2.72 -4.29
C GLY A 76 5.29 3.84 -4.70
N ALA A 77 6.57 3.66 -4.46
CA ALA A 77 7.61 4.62 -4.80
C ALA A 77 8.23 4.35 -6.17
N LEU A 78 8.55 5.43 -6.86
CA LEU A 78 9.24 5.45 -8.15
C LEU A 78 10.53 6.30 -8.01
N PRO A 79 11.49 6.18 -8.96
CA PRO A 79 12.71 6.97 -8.93
C PRO A 79 12.45 8.48 -8.89
N GLY A 80 13.32 9.23 -8.18
CA GLY A 80 13.28 10.69 -8.17
C GLY A 80 12.13 11.31 -7.37
N ASN A 81 11.76 10.71 -6.23
CA ASN A 81 10.65 11.13 -5.35
C ASN A 81 9.27 11.12 -6.05
N GLN A 82 9.16 10.33 -7.12
CA GLN A 82 7.90 10.02 -7.75
C GLN A 82 7.19 8.93 -6.97
N MET A 83 5.87 8.90 -7.07
CA MET A 83 5.06 7.90 -6.41
C MET A 83 3.82 7.55 -7.23
N VAL A 84 3.09 6.56 -6.75
CA VAL A 84 1.76 6.24 -7.22
C VAL A 84 0.94 5.67 -6.08
N ASP A 85 -0.31 6.11 -5.98
CA ASP A 85 -1.29 5.61 -5.04
C ASP A 85 -2.66 5.42 -5.69
N ALA A 86 -3.65 5.03 -4.89
CA ALA A 86 -5.02 4.81 -5.34
C ALA A 86 -5.74 6.09 -5.81
N LEU A 87 -5.33 7.27 -5.32
CA LEU A 87 -5.87 8.56 -5.73
C LEU A 87 -5.24 9.07 -7.04
N GLY A 88 -4.19 8.40 -7.52
CA GLY A 88 -3.45 8.80 -8.71
C GLY A 88 -2.43 9.91 -8.46
N ILE A 89 -2.09 10.21 -7.20
CA ILE A 89 -1.04 11.17 -6.81
C ILE A 89 0.32 10.67 -7.31
N ARG A 90 1.14 11.56 -7.88
CA ARG A 90 2.38 11.18 -8.60
C ARG A 90 3.68 11.67 -7.99
N SER A 91 3.64 12.48 -6.95
CA SER A 91 4.84 12.97 -6.28
C SER A 91 4.63 13.10 -4.78
N GLU A 92 5.72 12.93 -4.02
CA GLU A 92 5.70 13.16 -2.56
C GLU A 92 5.30 14.60 -2.22
N ALA A 93 5.65 15.57 -3.07
CA ALA A 93 5.27 16.96 -2.87
C ALA A 93 3.76 17.19 -3.00
N ASP A 94 3.13 16.55 -3.99
CA ASP A 94 1.67 16.61 -4.17
C ASP A 94 0.95 15.91 -3.02
N LEU A 95 1.49 14.76 -2.56
CA LEU A 95 0.99 14.08 -1.38
C LEU A 95 1.05 14.98 -0.14
N MET A 96 2.21 15.59 0.13
CA MET A 96 2.37 16.53 1.25
C MET A 96 1.45 17.74 1.12
N THR A 97 1.18 18.21 -0.10
CA THR A 97 0.23 19.30 -0.36
C THR A 97 -1.20 18.87 -0.06
N ALA A 98 -1.59 17.65 -0.42
CA ALA A 98 -2.92 17.10 -0.12
C ALA A 98 -3.17 17.00 1.40
N TYR A 99 -2.11 16.76 2.18
CA TYR A 99 -2.17 16.79 3.65
C TYR A 99 -1.76 18.13 4.26
N GLY A 100 -1.49 19.16 3.44
CA GLY A 100 -1.00 20.47 3.90
C GLY A 100 -2.03 21.26 4.70
N ASP A 101 -3.31 20.96 4.53
CA ASP A 101 -4.40 21.59 5.27
C ASP A 101 -4.58 21.01 6.68
N TYR A 102 -3.89 19.90 7.03
CA TYR A 102 -3.93 19.36 8.39
C TYR A 102 -3.23 20.32 9.34
N SER A 103 -4.00 20.83 10.30
CA SER A 103 -3.43 21.62 11.39
C SER A 103 -2.60 20.73 12.33
N GLU A 104 -1.76 21.34 13.16
CA GLU A 104 -1.04 20.62 14.22
C GLU A 104 -2.00 19.81 15.11
N ARG A 105 -3.21 20.34 15.34
CA ARG A 105 -4.26 19.64 16.07
C ARG A 105 -4.70 18.36 15.37
N ASP A 106 -4.86 18.38 14.05
CA ASP A 106 -5.32 17.22 13.28
C ASP A 106 -4.26 16.11 13.30
N TRP A 107 -2.99 16.46 13.12
CA TRP A 107 -1.87 15.53 13.27
C TRP A 107 -1.79 14.91 14.65
N ARG A 108 -1.98 15.72 15.70
CA ARG A 108 -1.98 15.26 17.09
C ARG A 108 -3.12 14.28 17.36
N VAL A 109 -4.33 14.59 16.87
CA VAL A 109 -5.51 13.70 16.99
C VAL A 109 -5.27 12.38 16.26
N LEU A 110 -4.74 12.42 15.03
CA LEU A 110 -4.45 11.21 14.25
C LEU A 110 -3.40 10.32 14.93
N HIS A 111 -2.33 10.93 15.46
CA HIS A 111 -1.28 10.19 16.15
C HIS A 111 -1.70 9.67 17.53
N GLY A 112 -2.70 10.30 18.16
CA GLY A 112 -3.05 10.05 19.56
C GLY A 112 -2.07 10.69 20.54
N ALA A 113 -1.38 11.76 20.12
CA ALA A 113 -0.32 12.40 20.89
C ALA A 113 -0.87 13.19 22.09
N LEU A 114 -0.12 13.19 23.19
CA LEU A 114 -0.44 14.00 24.38
C LEU A 114 -0.34 15.51 24.07
N PRO A 115 -1.00 16.41 24.82
CA PRO A 115 -1.03 17.84 24.50
C PRO A 115 0.34 18.55 24.37
N HIS A 116 1.38 18.01 25.00
CA HIS A 116 2.73 18.58 25.01
C HIS A 116 3.76 17.74 24.23
N GLU A 117 3.30 16.67 23.59
CA GLU A 117 4.19 15.79 22.84
C GLU A 117 4.64 16.46 21.55
N GLU A 118 5.92 16.38 21.25
CA GLU A 118 6.45 16.83 19.96
C GLU A 118 6.44 15.67 18.96
N PHE A 119 6.09 15.96 17.71
CA PHE A 119 6.11 15.01 16.61
C PHE A 119 6.69 15.63 15.34
N ASP A 120 7.14 14.79 14.43
CA ASP A 120 7.46 15.16 13.05
C ASP A 120 6.57 14.39 12.08
N VAL A 121 6.34 14.98 10.90
CA VAL A 121 5.72 14.30 9.76
C VAL A 121 6.82 13.93 8.78
N VAL A 122 6.95 12.65 8.45
CA VAL A 122 8.07 12.12 7.66
C VAL A 122 7.59 11.13 6.60
N ILE A 123 8.36 10.99 5.52
CA ILE A 123 8.16 9.94 4.50
C ILE A 123 9.34 8.97 4.55
N GLU A 124 9.05 7.70 4.78
CA GLU A 124 10.08 6.66 4.95
C GLU A 124 9.74 5.38 4.18
N ASP A 125 10.76 4.54 3.93
CA ASP A 125 10.57 3.19 3.40
C ASP A 125 9.93 2.28 4.44
N VAL A 126 8.98 1.46 3.98
CA VAL A 126 8.21 0.55 4.84
C VAL A 126 8.11 -0.83 4.19
N THR A 127 7.80 -1.85 4.99
CA THR A 127 7.49 -3.20 4.52
C THR A 127 6.10 -3.60 4.98
N LEU A 128 5.51 -4.60 4.34
CA LEU A 128 4.24 -5.15 4.80
C LEU A 128 4.29 -5.62 6.26
N GLY A 129 5.41 -6.22 6.70
CA GLY A 129 5.60 -6.61 8.10
C GLY A 129 5.55 -5.42 9.07
N ASN A 130 6.03 -4.24 8.64
CA ASN A 130 5.94 -3.00 9.41
C ASN A 130 4.52 -2.41 9.43
N LEU A 131 3.69 -2.74 8.43
CA LEU A 131 2.33 -2.20 8.25
C LEU A 131 1.23 -3.13 8.79
N TRP A 132 1.43 -4.46 8.72
CA TRP A 132 0.51 -5.51 9.21
C TRP A 132 0.40 -5.58 10.73
N ALA A 133 1.35 -5.01 11.47
CA ALA A 133 1.19 -4.79 12.90
C ALA A 133 -0.06 -3.92 13.23
N LEU A 134 -0.67 -3.27 12.23
CA LEU A 134 -1.83 -2.40 12.37
C LEU A 134 -3.14 -3.00 11.79
N ASN A 135 -3.11 -4.08 10.99
CA ASN A 135 -4.34 -4.68 10.43
C ASN A 135 -4.14 -6.12 9.88
N PRO A 136 -4.18 -7.17 10.73
CA PRO A 136 -3.69 -8.51 10.37
C PRO A 136 -4.63 -9.44 9.61
N GLU A 137 -5.89 -9.10 9.29
CA GLU A 137 -6.88 -10.09 8.84
C GLU A 137 -7.58 -9.84 7.50
N ASP A 138 -7.20 -8.86 6.69
CA ASP A 138 -7.97 -8.54 5.49
C ASP A 138 -7.30 -8.95 4.16
N HIS A 139 -7.22 -10.28 3.96
CA HIS A 139 -6.86 -10.87 2.66
C HIS A 139 -7.84 -10.44 1.55
N GLU A 140 -9.10 -10.12 1.90
CA GLU A 140 -10.11 -9.67 0.92
C GLU A 140 -9.79 -8.27 0.41
N ALA A 141 -9.39 -7.35 1.30
CA ALA A 141 -9.00 -6.00 0.92
C ALA A 141 -7.70 -5.96 0.08
N THR A 142 -6.77 -6.89 0.29
CA THR A 142 -5.58 -7.02 -0.59
C THR A 142 -5.98 -7.43 -2.01
N ASN A 143 -6.91 -8.39 -2.16
CA ASN A 143 -7.41 -8.79 -3.47
C ASN A 143 -8.20 -7.66 -4.16
N ALA A 144 -8.97 -6.88 -3.40
CA ALA A 144 -9.65 -5.70 -3.92
C ALA A 144 -8.66 -4.65 -4.47
N ALA A 145 -7.50 -4.48 -3.83
CA ALA A 145 -6.47 -3.55 -4.30
C ALA A 145 -5.90 -4.01 -5.65
N HIS A 146 -5.62 -5.30 -5.80
CA HIS A 146 -5.21 -5.88 -7.07
C HIS A 146 -6.26 -5.68 -8.17
N ALA A 147 -7.55 -5.90 -7.86
CA ALA A 147 -8.64 -5.69 -8.80
C ALA A 147 -8.77 -4.21 -9.23
N TYR A 148 -8.63 -3.28 -8.29
CA TYR A 148 -8.65 -1.84 -8.56
C TYR A 148 -7.51 -1.41 -9.49
N ILE A 149 -6.29 -1.93 -9.28
CA ILE A 149 -5.15 -1.66 -10.15
C ILE A 149 -5.44 -2.13 -11.59
N VAL A 150 -6.09 -3.29 -11.74
CA VAL A 150 -6.48 -3.83 -13.06
C VAL A 150 -7.55 -2.96 -13.74
N SER A 151 -8.53 -2.47 -12.97
CA SER A 151 -9.65 -1.70 -13.51
C SER A 151 -9.28 -0.26 -13.91
N ARG A 152 -8.10 0.22 -13.51
CA ARG A 152 -7.61 1.59 -13.75
C ARG A 152 -6.37 1.64 -14.65
N PRO A 153 -6.44 1.16 -15.91
CA PRO A 153 -5.31 1.23 -16.84
C PRO A 153 -4.90 2.69 -17.16
N ASP A 154 -5.81 3.65 -17.02
CA ASP A 154 -5.56 5.08 -17.11
C ASP A 154 -4.54 5.57 -16.05
N LEU A 155 -4.53 4.94 -14.87
CA LEU A 155 -3.59 5.26 -13.81
C LEU A 155 -2.36 4.34 -13.79
N PHE A 156 -2.54 3.04 -14.03
CA PHE A 156 -1.49 2.04 -13.74
C PHE A 156 -0.96 1.33 -14.98
N GLY A 157 -1.52 1.58 -16.17
CA GLY A 157 -1.16 0.85 -17.40
C GLY A 157 0.30 1.01 -17.82
N SER A 158 0.93 2.15 -17.54
CA SER A 158 2.34 2.39 -17.88
C SER A 158 3.34 1.74 -16.92
N LEU A 159 2.94 1.39 -15.70
CA LEU A 159 3.82 0.79 -14.69
C LEU A 159 4.28 -0.62 -15.11
N ALA A 160 3.43 -1.34 -15.83
CA ALA A 160 3.75 -2.66 -16.37
C ALA A 160 4.91 -2.65 -17.41
N MET A 161 5.23 -1.49 -17.99
CA MET A 161 6.28 -1.35 -19.00
C MET A 161 7.64 -0.92 -18.41
N GLN A 162 7.69 -0.58 -17.13
CA GLN A 162 8.92 -0.12 -16.46
C GLN A 162 9.66 -1.25 -15.71
N GLY A 163 9.06 -2.43 -15.58
CA GLY A 163 9.63 -3.61 -14.93
C GLY A 163 10.29 -4.64 -15.85
N GLN A 164 10.67 -4.25 -17.08
CA GLN A 164 11.42 -5.11 -18.02
C GLN A 164 12.81 -4.56 -18.31
#